data_AF-A0A101QWK2-F1
#
_entry.id   AF-A0A101QWK2-F1
#
_cell.length_a   1.000
_cell.length_b   1.000
_cell.length_c   1.000
_cell.angle_alpha   90.00
_cell.angle_beta   90.00
_cell.angle_gamma   90.00
#
_symmetry.space_group_name_H-M   'P 1'
#
loop_
_entity.id
_entity.type
_entity.pdbx_description
1 polymer ?
#
loop_
_entity_poly.entity_id
_entity_poly.type
_entity_poly.pdbx_seq_one_letter_code
_entity_poly.pdbx_strand_id
1 'polypeptide(L)'
;MTSARTGPGRGGVKGARRPQVRLPALEEFGGAELEPDGDYDGLEFRERDLAGQEGGGARFMDCALRGCALDGTGLRHARFLDSVLAGVTGVGTDLAESTLRDVELTEARLGGTQLYGAVLERVLVRGGKIDYLNLRQARLKDVVFEGCVLVEPDFGGARLERVEFVDCALRSADFTAATLKDTDLRGATELSVAGGVDRLSGAVISTGQLMDLAPVFAAALGVRVED
;
A
#
# COMPACT_ATOMS: atom_id res chain seq x y z
N MET A 1 43.19 7.78 -27.18
CA MET A 1 41.91 7.35 -27.79
C MET A 1 41.02 6.86 -26.68
N THR A 2 40.05 7.68 -26.31
CA THR A 2 39.22 7.60 -25.11
C THR A 2 38.13 6.54 -25.27
N SER A 3 38.11 5.61 -24.32
CA SER A 3 37.06 4.61 -24.13
C SER A 3 35.76 5.30 -23.71
N ALA A 4 34.76 5.26 -24.59
CA ALA A 4 33.41 5.70 -24.28
C ALA A 4 32.76 4.65 -23.36
N ARG A 5 32.61 4.99 -22.08
CA ARG A 5 31.74 4.26 -21.16
C ARG A 5 30.30 4.40 -21.65
N THR A 6 29.73 3.31 -22.16
CA THR A 6 28.30 3.15 -22.35
C THR A 6 27.59 3.34 -21.01
N GLY A 7 26.75 4.37 -20.91
CA GLY A 7 25.89 4.59 -19.75
C GLY A 7 24.93 3.41 -19.53
N PRO A 8 24.39 3.25 -18.30
CA PRO A 8 23.45 2.17 -18.01
C PRO A 8 22.23 2.30 -18.92
N GLY A 9 21.91 1.22 -19.62
CA GLY A 9 20.84 1.17 -20.60
C GLY A 9 19.48 1.56 -20.01
N ARG A 10 18.65 2.16 -20.86
CA ARG A 10 17.22 2.46 -20.65
C ARG A 10 16.40 1.17 -20.45
N GLY A 11 16.63 0.44 -19.37
CA GLY A 11 15.73 -0.62 -18.92
C GLY A 11 14.53 0.04 -18.26
N GLY A 12 13.35 -0.07 -18.87
CA GLY A 12 12.11 0.44 -18.28
C GLY A 12 11.82 -0.21 -16.92
N VAL A 13 11.04 0.50 -16.08
CA VAL A 13 10.51 -0.04 -14.83
C VAL A 13 9.77 -1.33 -15.11
N LYS A 14 10.06 -2.40 -14.36
CA LYS A 14 9.25 -3.62 -14.43
C LYS A 14 7.92 -3.37 -13.75
N GLY A 15 6.82 -3.53 -14.49
CA GLY A 15 5.49 -3.35 -13.95
C GLY A 15 5.12 -4.39 -12.88
N ALA A 16 4.23 -3.99 -11.97
CA ALA A 16 3.64 -4.82 -10.95
C ALA A 16 2.76 -5.92 -11.56
N ARG A 17 2.86 -7.13 -11.02
CA ARG A 17 1.91 -8.20 -11.34
C ARG A 17 0.63 -8.00 -10.52
N ARG A 18 -0.45 -7.63 -11.19
CA ARG A 18 -1.77 -7.47 -10.55
C ARG A 18 -2.25 -8.80 -9.93
N PRO A 19 -3.04 -8.74 -8.84
CA PRO A 19 -3.74 -9.91 -8.33
C PRO A 19 -4.64 -10.54 -9.40
N GLN A 20 -4.89 -11.85 -9.27
CA GLN A 20 -5.84 -12.57 -10.12
C GLN A 20 -6.94 -13.22 -9.27
N VAL A 21 -7.58 -12.43 -8.42
CA VAL A 21 -8.58 -12.93 -7.48
C VAL A 21 -9.78 -13.50 -8.23
N ARG A 22 -10.14 -14.75 -7.90
CA ARG A 22 -11.32 -15.44 -8.43
C ARG A 22 -12.02 -16.15 -7.29
N LEU A 23 -12.92 -15.42 -6.64
CA LEU A 23 -13.67 -15.95 -5.50
C LEU A 23 -14.61 -17.10 -5.95
N PRO A 24 -14.76 -18.16 -5.15
CA PRO A 24 -15.79 -19.17 -5.34
C PRO A 24 -17.19 -18.61 -5.02
N ALA A 25 -18.20 -19.47 -5.03
CA ALA A 25 -19.46 -19.14 -4.39
C ALA A 25 -19.21 -18.96 -2.88
N LEU A 26 -19.64 -17.82 -2.33
CA LEU A 26 -19.39 -17.47 -0.94
C LEU A 26 -20.60 -17.79 -0.06
N GLU A 27 -20.33 -18.22 1.16
CA GLU A 27 -21.34 -18.35 2.22
C GLU A 27 -21.34 -17.08 3.10
N GLU A 28 -22.51 -16.66 3.57
CA GLU A 28 -22.59 -15.50 4.46
C GLU A 28 -21.94 -15.83 5.82
N PHE A 29 -21.12 -14.93 6.32
CA PHE A 29 -20.54 -15.06 7.65
C PHE A 29 -21.64 -15.02 8.73
N GLY A 30 -21.94 -16.18 9.30
CA GLY A 30 -22.94 -16.34 10.37
C GLY A 30 -22.40 -16.15 11.79
N GLY A 31 -21.10 -15.89 11.96
CA GLY A 31 -20.48 -15.70 13.26
C GLY A 31 -20.88 -14.37 13.91
N ALA A 32 -20.84 -14.33 15.24
CA ALA A 32 -21.14 -13.10 15.99
C ALA A 32 -19.98 -12.11 15.92
N GLU A 33 -18.76 -12.59 16.21
CA GLU A 33 -17.52 -11.83 16.30
C GLU A 33 -16.41 -12.56 15.55
N LEU A 34 -15.34 -11.83 15.22
CA LEU A 34 -14.08 -12.43 14.81
C LEU A 34 -13.43 -13.15 15.98
N GLU A 35 -12.88 -14.32 15.69
CA GLU A 35 -12.08 -15.12 16.60
C GLU A 35 -10.58 -14.97 16.31
N PRO A 36 -9.72 -14.84 17.35
CA PRO A 36 -8.27 -14.99 17.20
C PRO A 36 -7.91 -16.35 16.59
N ASP A 37 -6.96 -16.35 15.67
CA ASP A 37 -6.58 -17.52 14.87
C ASP A 37 -7.76 -18.19 14.12
N GLY A 38 -8.88 -17.49 13.95
CA GLY A 38 -10.05 -17.97 13.23
C GLY A 38 -9.72 -18.29 11.78
N ASP A 39 -10.32 -19.36 11.24
CA ASP A 39 -10.16 -19.79 9.85
C ASP A 39 -11.45 -19.53 9.08
N TYR A 40 -11.42 -18.49 8.24
CA TYR A 40 -12.51 -18.07 7.38
C TYR A 40 -12.15 -18.42 5.94
N ASP A 41 -12.92 -19.33 5.35
CA ASP A 41 -12.69 -19.84 4.00
C ASP A 41 -13.99 -19.74 3.19
N GLY A 42 -13.95 -19.03 2.07
CA GLY A 42 -15.12 -18.86 1.21
C GLY A 42 -16.26 -18.07 1.84
N LEU A 43 -15.96 -17.12 2.74
CA LEU A 43 -16.99 -16.36 3.47
C LEU A 43 -17.17 -14.94 2.94
N GLU A 44 -18.43 -14.49 2.91
CA GLU A 44 -18.81 -13.10 2.69
C GLU A 44 -19.24 -12.44 4.01
N PHE A 45 -18.50 -11.41 4.40
CA PHE A 45 -18.85 -10.49 5.48
C PHE A 45 -19.52 -9.28 4.82
N ARG A 46 -20.83 -9.15 4.96
CA ARG A 46 -21.60 -8.05 4.36
C ARG A 46 -22.08 -7.08 5.43
N GLU A 47 -21.69 -5.82 5.28
CA GLU A 47 -22.12 -4.68 6.11
C GLU A 47 -21.95 -4.96 7.61
N ARG A 48 -20.91 -5.72 7.98
CA ARG A 48 -20.64 -6.09 9.37
C ARG A 48 -19.98 -4.93 10.10
N ASP A 49 -20.48 -4.64 11.29
CA ASP A 49 -19.74 -3.86 12.27
C ASP A 49 -18.74 -4.77 12.97
N LEU A 50 -17.46 -4.59 12.67
CA LEU A 50 -16.34 -5.32 13.26
C LEU A 50 -15.51 -4.40 14.17
N ALA A 51 -16.05 -3.23 14.56
CA ALA A 51 -15.34 -2.26 15.35
C ALA A 51 -14.88 -2.84 16.69
N GLY A 52 -13.61 -2.65 17.02
CA GLY A 52 -12.97 -3.13 18.25
C GLY A 52 -12.89 -4.65 18.40
N GLN A 53 -13.28 -5.43 17.39
CA GLN A 53 -13.16 -6.89 17.44
C GLN A 53 -11.70 -7.33 17.27
N GLU A 54 -11.38 -8.50 17.82
CA GLU A 54 -10.03 -9.07 17.83
C GLU A 54 -9.99 -10.38 17.04
N GLY A 55 -9.38 -10.33 15.86
CA GLY A 55 -9.12 -11.47 14.99
C GLY A 55 -7.62 -11.66 14.72
N GLY A 56 -6.77 -11.38 15.72
CA GLY A 56 -5.33 -11.55 15.59
C GLY A 56 -4.95 -12.97 15.13
N GLY A 57 -4.07 -13.09 14.14
CA GLY A 57 -3.67 -14.37 13.55
C GLY A 57 -4.69 -15.02 12.60
N ALA A 58 -5.90 -14.46 12.49
CA ALA A 58 -6.96 -15.04 11.68
C ALA A 58 -6.60 -15.15 10.19
N ARG A 59 -7.15 -16.15 9.53
CA ARG A 59 -6.99 -16.42 8.10
C ARG A 59 -8.31 -16.15 7.38
N PHE A 60 -8.23 -15.32 6.35
CA PHE A 60 -9.29 -15.04 5.40
C PHE A 60 -8.81 -15.56 4.03
N MET A 61 -9.27 -16.74 3.65
CA MET A 61 -9.03 -17.33 2.33
C MET A 61 -10.30 -17.23 1.50
N ASP A 62 -10.16 -16.80 0.24
CA ASP A 62 -11.29 -16.75 -0.70
C ASP A 62 -12.48 -15.97 -0.13
N CYS A 63 -12.22 -14.93 0.67
CA CYS A 63 -13.24 -14.17 1.39
C CYS A 63 -13.59 -12.85 0.69
N ALA A 64 -14.80 -12.35 0.96
CA ALA A 64 -15.19 -10.99 0.61
C ALA A 64 -15.66 -10.23 1.86
N LEU A 65 -14.99 -9.13 2.19
CA LEU A 65 -15.48 -8.17 3.18
C LEU A 65 -16.06 -6.98 2.42
N ARG A 66 -17.37 -6.78 2.51
CA ARG A 66 -18.11 -5.75 1.75
C ARG A 66 -18.81 -4.79 2.69
N GLY A 67 -18.42 -3.53 2.66
CA GLY A 67 -19.04 -2.48 3.47
C GLY A 67 -18.85 -2.65 4.98
N CYS A 68 -17.83 -3.41 5.41
CA CYS A 68 -17.59 -3.63 6.83
C CYS A 68 -16.94 -2.40 7.50
N ALA A 69 -17.34 -2.13 8.74
CA ALA A 69 -16.71 -1.16 9.62
C ALA A 69 -15.57 -1.84 10.39
N LEU A 70 -14.36 -1.26 10.35
CA LEU A 70 -13.12 -1.82 10.88
C LEU A 70 -12.45 -0.89 11.93
N ASP A 71 -13.23 0.00 12.54
CA ASP A 71 -12.75 0.97 13.52
C ASP A 71 -12.09 0.27 14.71
N GLY A 72 -10.78 0.45 14.88
CA GLY A 72 -10.01 -0.19 15.94
C GLY A 72 -9.99 -1.71 15.92
N THR A 73 -10.38 -2.37 14.81
CA THR A 73 -10.34 -3.84 14.72
C THR A 73 -8.89 -4.33 14.77
N GLY A 74 -8.63 -5.29 15.65
CA GLY A 74 -7.33 -5.95 15.81
C GLY A 74 -7.18 -7.16 14.90
N LEU A 75 -6.35 -7.05 13.87
CA LEU A 75 -6.05 -8.09 12.88
C LEU A 75 -4.53 -8.32 12.74
N ARG A 76 -3.80 -8.11 13.84
CA ARG A 76 -2.35 -8.33 13.88
C ARG A 76 -2.02 -9.75 13.46
N HIS A 77 -0.99 -9.93 12.62
CA HIS A 77 -0.59 -11.23 12.05
C HIS A 77 -1.65 -11.95 11.20
N ALA A 78 -2.78 -11.33 10.89
CA ALA A 78 -3.80 -11.93 10.05
C ALA A 78 -3.28 -12.22 8.63
N ARG A 79 -3.97 -13.14 7.92
CA ARG A 79 -3.62 -13.54 6.56
C ARG A 79 -4.84 -13.38 5.66
N PHE A 80 -4.76 -12.47 4.70
CA PHE A 80 -5.72 -12.34 3.62
C PHE A 80 -5.13 -12.96 2.35
N LEU A 81 -5.78 -14.00 1.86
CA LEU A 81 -5.36 -14.79 0.71
C LEU A 81 -6.50 -14.83 -0.30
N ASP A 82 -6.22 -14.46 -1.54
CA ASP A 82 -7.19 -14.55 -2.65
C ASP A 82 -8.54 -13.89 -2.30
N SER A 83 -8.48 -12.71 -1.66
CA SER A 83 -9.64 -12.10 -1.00
C SER A 83 -9.93 -10.67 -1.51
N VAL A 84 -11.17 -10.22 -1.31
CA VAL A 84 -11.63 -8.87 -1.69
C VAL A 84 -12.09 -8.11 -0.45
N LEU A 85 -11.62 -6.87 -0.28
CA LEU A 85 -12.12 -5.92 0.70
C LEU A 85 -12.70 -4.72 -0.04
N ALA A 86 -14.02 -4.64 -0.13
CA ALA A 86 -14.73 -3.63 -0.92
C ALA A 86 -15.52 -2.68 -0.03
N GLY A 87 -15.29 -1.39 -0.15
CA GLY A 87 -16.03 -0.36 0.58
C GLY A 87 -15.83 -0.40 2.09
N VAL A 88 -14.76 -1.04 2.57
CA VAL A 88 -14.45 -1.09 4.01
C VAL A 88 -14.09 0.29 4.53
N THR A 89 -14.52 0.58 5.76
CA THR A 89 -14.26 1.86 6.42
C THR A 89 -13.67 1.63 7.80
N GLY A 90 -12.84 2.54 8.29
CA GLY A 90 -12.44 2.51 9.70
C GLY A 90 -11.25 3.38 10.02
N VAL A 91 -11.12 3.72 11.31
CA VAL A 91 -9.95 4.39 11.85
C VAL A 91 -9.20 3.47 12.81
N GLY A 92 -7.88 3.40 12.67
CA GLY A 92 -7.01 2.67 13.59
C GLY A 92 -7.08 1.15 13.48
N THR A 93 -7.50 0.60 12.33
CA THR A 93 -7.43 -0.85 12.08
C THR A 93 -5.99 -1.35 12.18
N ASP A 94 -5.74 -2.35 13.02
CA ASP A 94 -4.41 -2.93 13.22
C ASP A 94 -4.21 -4.17 12.35
N LEU A 95 -3.46 -4.03 11.26
CA LEU A 95 -3.01 -5.11 10.38
C LEU A 95 -1.49 -5.32 10.49
N ALA A 96 -0.88 -4.97 11.62
CA ALA A 96 0.56 -5.07 11.79
C ALA A 96 1.04 -6.51 11.60
N GLU A 97 2.17 -6.65 10.90
CA GLU A 97 2.82 -7.94 10.63
C GLU A 97 1.90 -8.97 9.93
N SER A 98 0.83 -8.51 9.29
CA SER A 98 -0.09 -9.33 8.50
C SER A 98 0.49 -9.72 7.14
N THR A 99 -0.14 -10.69 6.48
CA THR A 99 0.14 -11.05 5.09
C THR A 99 -1.09 -10.82 4.22
N LEU A 100 -0.93 -10.02 3.17
CA LEU A 100 -1.92 -9.84 2.12
C LEU A 100 -1.33 -10.36 0.82
N ARG A 101 -1.93 -11.43 0.28
CA ARG A 101 -1.47 -12.04 -0.97
C ARG A 101 -2.64 -12.26 -1.91
N ASP A 102 -2.52 -11.76 -3.13
CA ASP A 102 -3.60 -11.77 -4.12
C ASP A 102 -4.88 -11.12 -3.52
N VAL A 103 -4.77 -9.85 -3.14
CA VAL A 103 -5.86 -9.13 -2.49
C VAL A 103 -6.25 -7.90 -3.31
N GLU A 104 -7.56 -7.67 -3.43
CA GLU A 104 -8.11 -6.43 -3.97
C GLU A 104 -8.80 -5.63 -2.87
N LEU A 105 -8.31 -4.43 -2.60
CA LEU A 105 -8.94 -3.44 -1.75
C LEU A 105 -9.55 -2.36 -2.63
N THR A 106 -10.88 -2.21 -2.64
CA THR A 106 -11.57 -1.25 -3.53
C THR A 106 -12.43 -0.28 -2.75
N GLU A 107 -12.37 1.01 -3.07
CA GLU A 107 -13.19 2.06 -2.44
C GLU A 107 -13.08 2.12 -0.91
N ALA A 108 -11.90 1.78 -0.37
CA ALA A 108 -11.65 1.79 1.07
C ALA A 108 -11.55 3.22 1.62
N ARG A 109 -12.12 3.47 2.80
CA ARG A 109 -11.94 4.74 3.53
C ARG A 109 -11.32 4.45 4.89
N LEU A 110 -10.00 4.55 4.93
CA LEU A 110 -9.20 4.08 6.05
C LEU A 110 -8.36 5.23 6.61
N GLY A 111 -8.32 5.38 7.93
CA GLY A 111 -7.50 6.38 8.62
C GLY A 111 -6.60 5.72 9.64
N GLY A 112 -5.29 5.98 9.61
CA GLY A 112 -4.37 5.47 10.61
C GLY A 112 -4.25 3.94 10.63
N THR A 113 -4.50 3.26 9.52
CA THR A 113 -4.33 1.80 9.41
C THR A 113 -2.87 1.41 9.62
N GLN A 114 -2.64 0.43 10.49
CA GLN A 114 -1.31 -0.06 10.83
C GLN A 114 -0.98 -1.29 9.98
N LEU A 115 0.04 -1.20 9.12
CA LEU A 115 0.59 -2.30 8.31
C LEU A 115 2.11 -2.41 8.52
N TYR A 116 2.63 -1.94 9.65
CA TYR A 116 4.06 -2.02 9.90
C TYR A 116 4.52 -3.49 9.95
N GLY A 117 5.65 -3.78 9.30
CA GLY A 117 6.19 -5.13 9.15
C GLY A 117 5.36 -6.08 8.28
N ALA A 118 4.24 -5.64 7.68
CA ALA A 118 3.37 -6.49 6.87
C ALA A 118 4.05 -6.94 5.57
N VAL A 119 3.52 -8.03 4.99
CA VAL A 119 3.93 -8.55 3.67
C VAL A 119 2.76 -8.42 2.71
N LEU A 120 2.94 -7.59 1.67
CA LEU A 120 1.96 -7.39 0.61
C LEU A 120 2.55 -7.96 -0.70
N GLU A 121 1.92 -8.97 -1.27
CA GLU A 121 2.32 -9.55 -2.55
C GLU A 121 1.15 -9.65 -3.53
N ARG A 122 1.24 -8.99 -4.69
CA ARG A 122 0.15 -8.93 -5.68
C ARG A 122 -1.11 -8.34 -5.04
N VAL A 123 -1.02 -7.08 -4.64
CA VAL A 123 -2.13 -6.36 -4.02
C VAL A 123 -2.55 -5.20 -4.92
N LEU A 124 -3.84 -5.05 -5.14
CA LEU A 124 -4.43 -3.88 -5.79
C LEU A 124 -5.21 -3.08 -4.74
N VAL A 125 -4.87 -1.81 -4.59
CA VAL A 125 -5.67 -0.83 -3.86
C VAL A 125 -6.24 0.13 -4.89
N ARG A 126 -7.56 0.14 -5.07
CA ARG A 126 -8.23 0.96 -6.11
C ARG A 126 -9.28 1.88 -5.51
N GLY A 127 -9.18 3.16 -5.82
CA GLY A 127 -10.11 4.18 -5.33
C GLY A 127 -9.96 4.42 -3.82
N GLY A 128 -10.88 5.21 -3.27
CA GLY A 128 -10.92 5.49 -1.84
C GLY A 128 -9.89 6.51 -1.33
N LYS A 129 -9.93 6.72 -0.01
CA LYS A 129 -9.06 7.66 0.70
C LYS A 129 -8.42 6.95 1.88
N ILE A 130 -7.09 6.96 1.91
CA ILE A 130 -6.31 6.30 2.96
C ILE A 130 -5.36 7.33 3.57
N ASP A 131 -5.72 7.80 4.76
CA ASP A 131 -4.94 8.78 5.51
C ASP A 131 -4.06 8.07 6.53
N TYR A 132 -2.82 8.54 6.73
CA TYR A 132 -1.90 8.04 7.76
C TYR A 132 -1.63 6.53 7.67
N LEU A 133 -1.48 6.00 6.45
CA LEU A 133 -1.18 4.59 6.21
C LEU A 133 0.23 4.24 6.68
N ASN A 134 0.34 3.46 7.75
CA ASN A 134 1.65 3.06 8.28
C ASN A 134 2.12 1.76 7.63
N LEU A 135 3.09 1.85 6.72
CA LEU A 135 3.76 0.74 6.03
C LEU A 135 5.22 0.58 6.47
N ARG A 136 5.59 1.09 7.65
CA ARG A 136 6.98 1.04 8.14
C ARG A 136 7.49 -0.40 8.16
N GLN A 137 8.70 -0.60 7.65
CA GLN A 137 9.36 -1.92 7.55
C GLN A 137 8.59 -2.99 6.76
N ALA A 138 7.48 -2.65 6.10
CA ALA A 138 6.70 -3.57 5.30
C ALA A 138 7.47 -4.02 4.06
N ARG A 139 7.06 -5.16 3.50
CA ARG A 139 7.56 -5.71 2.24
C ARG A 139 6.43 -5.65 1.21
N LEU A 140 6.55 -4.75 0.25
CA LEU A 140 5.61 -4.60 -0.85
C LEU A 140 6.25 -5.16 -2.11
N LYS A 141 5.60 -6.14 -2.73
CA LYS A 141 6.03 -6.73 -3.98
C LYS A 141 4.84 -6.86 -4.93
N ASP A 142 4.94 -6.31 -6.13
CA ASP A 142 3.82 -6.30 -7.08
C ASP A 142 2.57 -5.63 -6.47
N VAL A 143 2.69 -4.36 -6.03
CA VAL A 143 1.57 -3.61 -5.42
C VAL A 143 1.18 -2.46 -6.33
N VAL A 144 -0.12 -2.30 -6.58
CA VAL A 144 -0.66 -1.20 -7.37
C VAL A 144 -1.62 -0.38 -6.51
N PHE A 145 -1.35 0.91 -6.40
CA PHE A 145 -2.32 1.90 -5.95
C PHE A 145 -2.90 2.59 -7.19
N GLU A 146 -4.22 2.58 -7.35
CA GLU A 146 -4.90 3.09 -8.55
C GLU A 146 -6.07 4.01 -8.16
N GLY A 147 -6.04 5.28 -8.57
CA GLY A 147 -7.13 6.22 -8.30
C GLY A 147 -7.36 6.54 -6.81
N CYS A 148 -6.36 6.30 -5.96
CA CYS A 148 -6.45 6.53 -4.51
C CYS A 148 -6.04 7.95 -4.13
N VAL A 149 -6.59 8.45 -3.02
CA VAL A 149 -6.01 9.58 -2.29
C VAL A 149 -5.24 9.04 -1.09
N LEU A 150 -3.90 9.17 -1.11
CA LEU A 150 -3.01 8.77 -0.03
C LEU A 150 -2.43 10.02 0.62
N VAL A 151 -2.78 10.26 1.89
CA VAL A 151 -2.28 11.41 2.66
C VAL A 151 -1.39 10.91 3.79
N GLU A 152 -0.15 11.38 3.81
CA GLU A 152 0.87 11.01 4.79
C GLU A 152 1.10 9.48 4.92
N PRO A 153 1.27 8.72 3.82
CA PRO A 153 1.68 7.33 3.95
C PRO A 153 3.15 7.24 4.41
N ASP A 154 3.41 6.38 5.39
CA ASP A 154 4.74 6.16 5.97
C ASP A 154 5.32 4.84 5.46
N PHE A 155 6.28 4.93 4.54
CA PHE A 155 7.06 3.79 4.01
C PHE A 155 8.41 3.63 4.73
N GLY A 156 8.54 4.13 5.97
CA GLY A 156 9.78 4.17 6.73
C GLY A 156 10.45 2.79 6.87
N GLY A 157 11.61 2.59 6.24
CA GLY A 157 12.31 1.29 6.24
C GLY A 157 11.66 0.19 5.41
N ALA A 158 10.61 0.50 4.64
CA ALA A 158 9.92 -0.46 3.79
C ALA A 158 10.76 -0.89 2.59
N ARG A 159 10.44 -2.06 2.04
CA ARG A 159 10.99 -2.55 0.77
C ARG A 159 9.88 -2.54 -0.27
N LEU A 160 10.05 -1.73 -1.31
CA LEU A 160 9.12 -1.61 -2.42
C LEU A 160 9.78 -2.24 -3.67
N GLU A 161 9.20 -3.32 -4.19
CA GLU A 161 9.62 -3.96 -5.44
C GLU A 161 8.45 -4.06 -6.43
N ARG A 162 8.56 -3.41 -7.59
CA ARG A 162 7.48 -3.34 -8.59
C ARG A 162 6.20 -2.78 -7.96
N VAL A 163 6.28 -1.54 -7.50
CA VAL A 163 5.16 -0.81 -6.90
C VAL A 163 4.76 0.33 -7.83
N GLU A 164 3.47 0.45 -8.13
CA GLU A 164 2.93 1.44 -9.05
C GLU A 164 1.91 2.35 -8.37
N PHE A 165 1.99 3.65 -8.66
CA PHE A 165 0.98 4.64 -8.30
C PHE A 165 0.38 5.20 -9.59
N VAL A 166 -0.87 4.84 -9.87
CA VAL A 166 -1.59 5.17 -11.10
C VAL A 166 -2.75 6.10 -10.78
N ASP A 167 -2.70 7.34 -11.27
CA ASP A 167 -3.73 8.36 -11.04
C ASP A 167 -4.06 8.58 -9.55
N CYS A 168 -3.04 8.46 -8.69
CA CYS A 168 -3.18 8.60 -7.24
C CYS A 168 -2.67 9.95 -6.77
N ALA A 169 -3.44 10.65 -5.92
CA ALA A 169 -2.90 11.79 -5.19
C ALA A 169 -2.00 11.27 -4.05
N LEU A 170 -0.68 11.49 -4.14
CA LEU A 170 0.29 11.00 -3.17
C LEU A 170 0.93 12.16 -2.39
N ARG A 171 0.33 12.51 -1.25
CA ARG A 171 0.69 13.71 -0.49
C ARG A 171 1.51 13.34 0.74
N SER A 172 2.61 14.05 0.96
CA SER A 172 3.45 13.97 2.15
C SER A 172 3.96 12.56 2.46
N ALA A 173 4.34 11.80 1.42
CA ALA A 173 4.85 10.44 1.60
C ALA A 173 6.23 10.45 2.30
N ASP A 174 6.42 9.55 3.27
CA ASP A 174 7.72 9.35 3.92
C ASP A 174 8.40 8.09 3.39
N PHE A 175 9.56 8.25 2.75
CA PHE A 175 10.40 7.16 2.26
C PHE A 175 11.67 6.95 3.10
N THR A 176 11.73 7.49 4.33
CA THR A 176 12.92 7.44 5.18
C THR A 176 13.41 6.00 5.35
N ALA A 177 14.69 5.75 5.07
CA ALA A 177 15.29 4.41 5.09
C ALA A 177 14.64 3.34 4.19
N ALA A 178 13.71 3.71 3.31
CA ALA A 178 13.10 2.78 2.37
C ALA A 178 14.10 2.29 1.31
N THR A 179 13.81 1.13 0.72
CA THR A 179 14.52 0.61 -0.46
C THR A 179 13.53 0.43 -1.59
N LEU A 180 13.76 1.09 -2.71
CA LEU A 180 12.90 1.06 -3.89
C LEU A 180 13.60 0.30 -5.02
N LYS A 181 12.84 -0.52 -5.73
CA LYS A 181 13.28 -1.22 -6.93
C LYS A 181 12.10 -1.34 -7.88
N ASP A 182 12.26 -0.83 -9.09
CA ASP A 182 11.19 -0.83 -10.08
C ASP A 182 9.92 -0.12 -9.54
N THR A 183 10.06 1.01 -8.83
CA THR A 183 8.90 1.76 -8.30
C THR A 183 8.49 2.84 -9.31
N ASP A 184 7.25 2.81 -9.79
CA ASP A 184 6.74 3.81 -10.73
C ASP A 184 5.90 4.86 -10.01
N LEU A 185 6.44 6.07 -9.92
CA LEU A 185 5.75 7.24 -9.35
C LEU A 185 5.16 8.12 -10.45
N ARG A 186 5.38 7.86 -11.74
CA ARG A 186 4.99 8.79 -12.83
C ARG A 186 3.49 9.08 -12.88
N GLY A 187 2.65 8.14 -12.44
CA GLY A 187 1.20 8.29 -12.36
C GLY A 187 0.72 8.93 -11.06
N ALA A 188 1.60 9.18 -10.08
CA ALA A 188 1.23 9.90 -8.88
C ALA A 188 1.01 11.39 -9.19
N THR A 189 -0.19 11.87 -8.90
CA THR A 189 -0.53 13.29 -8.95
C THR A 189 -0.26 13.92 -7.58
N GLU A 190 -0.04 15.24 -7.56
CA GLU A 190 0.22 15.98 -6.32
C GLU A 190 1.34 15.38 -5.44
N LEU A 191 2.36 14.81 -6.10
CA LEU A 191 3.45 14.11 -5.44
C LEU A 191 4.22 15.06 -4.52
N SER A 192 4.13 14.84 -3.22
CA SER A 192 4.99 15.50 -2.24
C SER A 192 5.61 14.49 -1.28
N VAL A 193 6.87 14.74 -0.91
CA VAL A 193 7.68 13.84 -0.09
C VAL A 193 8.03 14.57 1.19
N ALA A 194 7.57 14.02 2.32
CA ALA A 194 7.84 14.56 3.65
C ALA A 194 9.22 14.14 4.17
N GLY A 195 9.71 12.97 3.77
CA GLY A 195 10.98 12.40 4.24
C GLY A 195 11.57 11.38 3.26
N GLY A 196 12.88 11.17 3.34
CA GLY A 196 13.57 10.13 2.56
C GLY A 196 13.67 10.40 1.06
N VAL A 197 13.71 11.66 0.61
CA VAL A 197 13.90 11.99 -0.81
C VAL A 197 15.23 11.43 -1.37
N ASP A 198 16.25 11.28 -0.53
CA ASP A 198 17.53 10.62 -0.82
C ASP A 198 17.41 9.11 -1.05
N ARG A 199 16.25 8.52 -0.73
CA ARG A 199 15.94 7.09 -0.89
C ARG A 199 15.18 6.75 -2.17
N LEU A 200 14.86 7.75 -3.01
CA LEU A 200 14.13 7.54 -4.27
C LEU A 200 14.94 6.83 -5.36
N SER A 201 16.17 6.38 -5.07
CA SER A 201 16.91 5.50 -5.98
C SER A 201 16.10 4.23 -6.29
N GLY A 202 15.91 3.93 -7.57
CA GLY A 202 15.07 2.81 -8.03
C GLY A 202 13.61 3.19 -8.31
N ALA A 203 13.21 4.43 -8.02
CA ALA A 203 11.96 5.01 -8.49
C ALA A 203 12.11 5.66 -9.87
N VAL A 204 11.00 5.78 -10.59
CA VAL A 204 10.90 6.61 -11.80
C VAL A 204 9.82 7.66 -11.61
N ILE A 205 10.19 8.91 -11.88
CA ILE A 205 9.33 10.10 -11.82
C ILE A 205 9.25 10.76 -13.22
N SER A 206 8.24 11.58 -13.44
CA SER A 206 8.08 12.38 -14.65
C SER A 206 8.92 13.66 -14.59
N THR A 207 9.07 14.35 -15.72
CA THR A 207 9.74 15.67 -15.75
C THR A 207 8.99 16.72 -14.93
N GLY A 208 7.65 16.68 -14.92
CA GLY A 208 6.85 17.59 -14.08
C GLY A 208 7.14 17.37 -12.59
N GLN A 209 7.13 16.11 -12.16
CA GLN A 209 7.46 15.74 -10.78
C GLN A 209 8.89 16.11 -10.38
N LEU A 210 9.85 16.05 -11.31
CA LEU A 210 11.21 16.53 -11.04
C LEU A 210 11.21 18.03 -10.68
N MET A 211 10.40 18.84 -11.36
CA MET A 211 10.26 20.27 -11.05
C MET A 211 9.58 20.46 -9.69
N ASP A 212 8.51 19.72 -9.42
CA ASP A 212 7.78 19.78 -8.15
C ASP A 212 8.66 19.38 -6.96
N LEU A 213 9.52 18.38 -7.14
CA LEU A 213 10.45 17.88 -6.11
C LEU A 213 11.79 18.62 -6.07
N ALA A 214 12.07 19.54 -7.00
CA ALA A 214 13.35 20.25 -7.05
C ALA A 214 13.73 20.92 -5.71
N PRO A 215 12.81 21.58 -4.97
CA PRO A 215 13.13 22.17 -3.68
C PRO A 215 13.59 21.15 -2.64
N VAL A 216 12.89 20.00 -2.54
CA VAL A 216 13.25 18.94 -1.58
C VAL A 216 14.54 18.21 -1.98
N PHE A 217 14.82 18.06 -3.28
CA PHE A 217 16.11 17.56 -3.75
C PHE A 217 17.26 18.51 -3.41
N ALA A 218 17.09 19.81 -3.65
CA ALA A 218 18.10 20.82 -3.30
C ALA A 218 18.39 20.80 -1.80
N ALA A 219 17.34 20.79 -0.97
CA ALA A 219 17.47 20.71 0.48
C ALA A 219 18.22 19.45 0.93
N ALA A 220 17.93 18.28 0.35
CA ALA A 220 18.63 17.03 0.67
C ALA A 220 20.11 17.02 0.27
N LEU A 221 20.48 17.82 -0.73
CA LEU A 221 21.87 18.03 -1.14
C LEU A 221 22.57 19.15 -0.33
N GLY A 222 21.87 19.80 0.60
CA GLY A 222 22.38 20.95 1.34
C GLY A 222 22.49 22.22 0.48
N VAL A 223 21.81 22.27 -0.67
CA VAL A 223 21.77 23.42 -1.56
C VAL A 223 20.67 24.37 -1.09
N ARG A 224 21.03 25.62 -0.87
CA ARG A 224 20.09 26.71 -0.59
C ARG A 224 19.62 27.33 -1.91
N VAL A 225 18.31 27.42 -2.10
CA VAL A 225 17.69 28.08 -3.25
C VAL A 225 17.26 29.49 -2.82
N GLU A 226 17.66 30.49 -3.60
CA GLU A 226 17.29 31.90 -3.43
C GLU A 226 16.68 32.39 -4.75
N ASP A 227 15.76 33.35 -4.67
CA ASP A 227 15.09 33.98 -5.82
C ASP A 227 15.94 35.09 -6.47
#